data_AF-A0A924YDQ7-F1
#
_entry.id   AF-A0A924YDQ7-F1
#
_cell.length_a   1.000
_cell.length_b   1.000
_cell.length_c   1.000
_cell.angle_alpha   90.00
_cell.angle_beta   90.00
_cell.angle_gamma   90.00
#
_symmetry.space_group_name_H-M   'P 1'
#
loop_
_entity.id
_entity.type
_entity.pdbx_description
1 polymer ?
#
loop_
_entity_poly.entity_id
_entity_poly.type
_entity_poly.pdbx_seq_one_letter_code
_entity_poly.pdbx_strand_id
1 'polypeptide(L)'
;LILGACKGDVELNLGDLPTLMVLPTLTATPAPTALRAALVPPTREFHNALPPTWTSTPVTPTLIPTATLVPVDTLPPPTATFTPTLVPTITLTPRFSPTYTNTVPPTVAPTATPMGDAFVIGESGINLRNGPSMTFTPPLALLPPLTEMTLIGRSSDSRWYEARTFDGLSGWVSASLMQTRIDPAALPITWVIQATPAPAAVVALPPAAPAVNAPIPPTGATANVPGLSISQRARQIFQTGQNMGNRANVFSKVGDSITATQPFLIGFGVGTSDYNLGPYGYLQETINYFSASPRPGVANSFVNQSMAASSAFNAAAVLASIWADAAVCLPNESPLLCEYRLNRPSVALIMLGSVDVQIYDLEQFRVSMDTIVQTTIAQGIIPVLTTFPTPPDYFPDKAGPFNDLIREIAAREQIPLIDLRAASDPLPHYGVGTDNYHLSHRGDGYIDLNGEENQWGLTLRNLLTLHTLDALRRDVLTR
;
A
#
# COMPACT_ATOMS: atom_id res chain seq x y z
N LEU A 1 -31.65 -5.54 -18.18
CA LEU A 1 -33.00 -5.46 -17.56
C LEU A 1 -32.75 -5.14 -16.09
N ILE A 2 -33.00 -3.97 -15.51
CA ILE A 2 -33.93 -2.86 -15.80
C ILE A 2 -33.25 -1.52 -15.40
N LEU A 3 -33.59 -0.45 -16.12
CA LEU A 3 -33.25 0.97 -15.91
C LEU A 3 -34.45 1.73 -15.27
N GLY A 4 -34.18 2.83 -14.56
CA GLY A 4 -35.13 3.91 -14.20
C GLY A 4 -35.56 3.94 -12.72
N ALA A 5 -35.78 5.06 -12.02
CA ALA A 5 -35.91 6.47 -12.38
C ALA A 5 -35.77 7.38 -11.12
N CYS A 6 -35.56 8.68 -11.34
CA CYS A 6 -35.53 9.76 -10.34
C CYS A 6 -36.93 10.37 -10.05
N LYS A 7 -37.01 11.10 -8.91
CA LYS A 7 -37.88 12.25 -8.50
C LYS A 7 -39.13 12.04 -7.63
N GLY A 8 -39.26 12.93 -6.63
CA GLY A 8 -40.45 13.26 -5.79
C GLY A 8 -40.01 13.63 -4.35
N ASP A 9 -39.66 14.87 -4.07
CA ASP A 9 -40.47 15.95 -3.44
C ASP A 9 -40.69 15.77 -1.92
N VAL A 10 -40.10 16.66 -1.11
CA VAL A 10 -40.36 16.81 0.34
C VAL A 10 -40.87 18.22 0.60
N GLU A 11 -42.15 18.34 0.93
CA GLU A 11 -42.77 19.52 1.53
C GLU A 11 -42.28 19.67 2.98
N LEU A 12 -41.75 20.84 3.33
CA LEU A 12 -41.49 21.24 4.71
C LEU A 12 -42.65 22.08 5.22
N ASN A 13 -43.35 21.56 6.23
CA ASN A 13 -44.46 22.22 6.89
C ASN A 13 -43.94 23.15 8.00
N LEU A 14 -44.40 24.40 7.95
CA LEU A 14 -44.12 25.48 8.90
C LEU A 14 -45.16 25.45 10.04
N GLY A 15 -44.71 25.50 11.29
CA GLY A 15 -45.60 25.76 12.43
C GLY A 15 -44.93 25.57 13.78
N ASP A 16 -44.55 26.69 14.38
CA ASP A 16 -44.79 27.08 15.79
C ASP A 16 -43.56 27.64 16.54
N LEU A 17 -43.61 28.97 16.71
CA LEU A 17 -42.86 29.78 17.67
C LEU A 17 -43.74 30.02 18.91
N PRO A 18 -43.13 30.40 20.05
CA PRO A 18 -43.58 31.67 20.66
C PRO A 18 -42.44 32.61 21.10
N THR A 19 -42.48 33.80 20.51
CA THR A 19 -42.59 35.17 21.10
C THR A 19 -41.72 35.63 22.29
N LEU A 20 -40.78 36.53 21.92
CA LEU A 20 -40.33 37.81 22.50
C LEU A 20 -40.13 38.02 24.02
N MET A 21 -38.90 38.43 24.36
CA MET A 21 -38.63 39.55 25.27
C MET A 21 -37.60 40.51 24.63
N VAL A 22 -37.68 41.79 25.01
CA VAL A 22 -37.34 42.96 24.20
C VAL A 22 -36.32 43.87 24.93
N LEU A 23 -35.43 44.49 24.14
CA LEU A 23 -34.58 45.70 24.34
C LEU A 23 -33.28 45.62 25.20
N PRO A 24 -32.30 46.54 25.03
CA PRO A 24 -32.04 47.48 23.92
C PRO A 24 -30.58 47.48 23.38
N THR A 25 -30.43 48.15 22.24
CA THR A 25 -29.18 48.50 21.53
C THR A 25 -28.41 49.64 22.20
N LEU A 26 -27.06 49.54 22.26
CA LEU A 26 -26.16 50.69 22.42
C LEU A 26 -24.84 50.51 21.62
N THR A 27 -24.75 51.32 20.57
CA THR A 27 -23.61 52.13 20.07
C THR A 27 -22.14 51.66 20.21
N ALA A 28 -21.44 51.79 19.07
CA ALA A 28 -20.03 51.53 18.84
C ALA A 28 -19.06 52.67 19.27
N THR A 29 -17.76 52.32 19.27
CA THR A 29 -16.48 53.10 19.29
C THR A 29 -15.75 53.27 20.63
N PRO A 30 -14.41 53.49 20.67
CA PRO A 30 -13.32 52.93 19.84
C PRO A 30 -12.13 52.39 20.70
N ALA A 31 -11.10 51.86 20.02
CA ALA A 31 -9.86 51.27 20.56
C ALA A 31 -9.00 52.22 21.44
N PRO A 32 -8.19 51.71 22.38
CA PRO A 32 -7.18 52.50 23.05
C PRO A 32 -5.79 52.38 22.41
N THR A 33 -5.12 53.52 22.45
CA THR A 33 -3.81 53.89 21.93
C THR A 33 -2.66 53.31 22.74
N ALA A 34 -1.50 53.22 22.07
CA ALA A 34 -0.19 52.79 22.53
C ALA A 34 0.29 53.39 23.87
N LEU A 35 1.00 52.57 24.64
CA LEU A 35 1.90 53.02 25.71
C LEU A 35 3.35 52.65 25.33
N ARG A 36 4.18 53.68 25.14
CA ARG A 36 5.64 53.58 25.04
C ARG A 36 6.23 53.24 26.40
N ALA A 37 7.12 52.26 26.45
CA ALA A 37 8.10 52.13 27.53
C ALA A 37 9.48 51.81 26.92
N ALA A 38 10.42 52.72 27.17
CA ALA A 38 11.82 52.60 26.80
C ALA A 38 12.54 51.67 27.78
N LEU A 39 13.29 50.69 27.26
CA LEU A 39 14.28 49.94 28.03
C LEU A 39 15.58 49.89 27.22
N VAL A 40 16.60 50.47 27.82
CA VAL A 40 17.99 50.56 27.36
C VAL A 40 18.69 49.22 27.66
N PRO A 41 19.39 48.58 26.71
CA PRO A 41 20.26 47.45 27.02
C PRO A 41 21.70 47.92 27.37
N PRO A 42 22.44 47.18 28.21
CA PRO A 42 23.79 47.55 28.60
C PRO A 42 24.83 47.20 27.51
N THR A 43 25.79 48.11 27.36
CA THR A 43 26.99 48.00 26.53
C THR A 43 27.95 46.93 27.04
N ARG A 44 28.41 46.04 26.16
CA ARG A 44 29.65 45.26 26.35
C ARG A 44 30.58 45.47 25.16
N GLU A 45 31.84 45.69 25.51
CA GLU A 45 32.93 46.15 24.66
C GLU A 45 33.30 45.20 23.52
N PHE A 46 33.64 45.81 22.39
CA PHE A 46 34.12 45.16 21.17
C PHE A 46 35.57 44.72 21.33
N HIS A 47 35.83 43.41 21.20
CA HIS A 47 37.14 42.94 20.77
C HIS A 47 37.20 42.97 19.24
N ASN A 48 38.16 43.74 18.72
CA ASN A 48 38.52 43.86 17.32
C ASN A 48 38.78 42.48 16.69
N ALA A 49 37.88 42.07 15.79
CA ALA A 49 38.17 41.09 14.76
C ALA A 49 37.90 41.73 13.39
N LEU A 50 38.91 41.67 12.54
CA LEU A 50 38.94 42.23 11.18
C LEU A 50 37.73 41.75 10.35
N PRO A 51 37.11 42.61 9.51
CA PRO A 51 36.08 42.14 8.59
C PRO A 51 36.70 41.26 7.50
N PRO A 52 36.03 40.16 7.07
CA PRO A 52 36.46 39.45 5.88
C PRO A 52 36.26 40.34 4.65
N THR A 53 37.35 40.59 3.93
CA THR A 53 37.36 41.16 2.59
C THR A 53 36.59 40.25 1.64
N TRP A 54 35.38 40.66 1.27
CA TRP A 54 34.67 40.08 0.14
C TRP A 54 35.29 40.62 -1.15
N THR A 55 36.19 39.86 -1.76
CA THR A 55 36.53 40.05 -3.17
C THR A 55 35.30 39.72 -4.00
N SER A 56 34.62 40.73 -4.51
CA SER A 56 33.61 40.57 -5.56
C SER A 56 34.29 40.05 -6.82
N THR A 57 34.05 38.78 -7.16
CA THR A 57 34.30 38.29 -8.51
C THR A 57 33.35 39.02 -9.47
N PRO A 58 33.84 39.52 -10.62
CA PRO A 58 32.95 40.12 -11.62
C PRO A 58 32.08 39.00 -12.19
N VAL A 59 30.77 39.09 -11.93
CA VAL A 59 29.78 38.24 -12.59
C VAL A 59 29.60 38.80 -13.99
N THR A 60 30.27 38.19 -14.98
CA THR A 60 29.96 38.41 -16.39
C THR A 60 28.53 37.93 -16.63
N PRO A 61 27.61 38.75 -17.17
CA PRO A 61 26.28 38.27 -17.52
C PRO A 61 26.42 37.25 -18.65
N THR A 62 26.19 35.98 -18.35
CA THR A 62 25.97 34.97 -19.39
C THR A 62 24.61 35.27 -20.02
N LEU A 63 24.64 35.83 -21.24
CA LEU A 63 23.47 35.98 -22.08
C LEU A 63 22.86 34.59 -22.30
N ILE A 64 21.67 34.37 -21.72
CA ILE A 64 20.81 33.24 -22.10
C ILE A 64 20.36 33.54 -23.53
N PRO A 65 20.58 32.65 -24.52
CA PRO A 65 19.99 32.84 -25.84
C PRO A 65 18.47 32.79 -25.69
N THR A 66 17.83 33.93 -25.94
CA THR A 66 16.39 34.01 -26.17
C THR A 66 16.03 33.06 -27.30
N ALA A 67 15.07 32.17 -27.06
CA ALA A 67 14.49 31.36 -28.13
C ALA A 67 13.79 32.28 -29.13
N THR A 68 14.47 32.56 -30.24
CA THR A 68 13.85 33.16 -31.42
C THR A 68 12.85 32.15 -31.98
N LEU A 69 11.58 32.51 -32.03
CA LEU A 69 10.56 31.75 -32.76
C LEU A 69 10.97 31.69 -34.23
N VAL A 70 11.27 30.49 -34.71
CA VAL A 70 11.44 30.19 -36.13
C VAL A 70 10.05 30.22 -36.78
N PRO A 71 9.86 30.83 -37.96
CA PRO A 71 8.60 30.74 -38.70
C PRO A 71 8.27 29.28 -38.97
N VAL A 72 7.07 28.86 -38.58
CA VAL A 72 6.49 27.57 -38.98
C VAL A 72 6.18 27.68 -40.47
N ASP A 73 6.80 26.83 -41.28
CA ASP A 73 6.41 26.60 -42.66
C ASP A 73 4.94 26.15 -42.69
N THR A 74 4.10 27.00 -43.27
CA THR A 74 2.70 26.71 -43.54
C THR A 74 2.60 25.60 -44.58
N LEU A 75 2.03 24.46 -44.21
CA LEU A 75 1.56 23.46 -45.17
C LEU A 75 0.52 24.10 -46.12
N PRO A 76 0.61 23.87 -47.44
CA PRO A 76 -0.36 24.40 -48.40
C PRO A 76 -1.75 23.75 -48.22
N PRO A 77 -2.83 24.45 -48.58
CA PRO A 77 -4.20 23.95 -48.44
C PRO A 77 -4.45 22.75 -49.37
N PRO A 78 -5.35 21.82 -49.01
CA PRO A 78 -5.72 20.72 -49.90
C PRO A 78 -6.47 21.26 -51.13
N THR A 79 -5.88 21.04 -52.30
CA THR A 79 -6.49 21.28 -53.61
C THR A 79 -7.69 20.35 -53.79
N ALA A 80 -8.87 20.93 -54.04
CA ALA A 80 -10.05 20.18 -54.46
C ALA A 80 -9.90 19.75 -55.93
N THR A 81 -9.74 18.45 -56.16
CA THR A 81 -9.79 17.87 -57.52
C THR A 81 -11.25 17.54 -57.86
N PHE A 82 -11.83 18.29 -58.80
CA PHE A 82 -13.13 18.00 -59.39
C PHE A 82 -12.96 16.97 -60.51
N THR A 83 -13.57 15.79 -60.35
CA THR A 83 -13.73 14.82 -61.45
C THR A 83 -15.13 15.00 -62.04
N PRO A 84 -15.28 15.17 -63.37
CA PRO A 84 -16.58 15.44 -63.98
C PRO A 84 -17.52 14.23 -63.89
N THR A 85 -18.71 14.45 -63.35
CA THR A 85 -19.82 13.50 -63.35
C THR A 85 -20.43 13.44 -64.76
N LEU A 86 -20.33 12.29 -65.43
CA LEU A 86 -21.12 12.01 -66.63
C LEU A 86 -22.58 11.76 -66.23
N VAL A 87 -23.49 12.46 -66.89
CA VAL A 87 -24.95 12.32 -66.74
C VAL A 87 -25.42 11.15 -67.62
N PRO A 88 -26.04 10.08 -67.07
CA PRO A 88 -26.82 9.18 -67.90
C PRO A 88 -28.26 9.68 -68.06
N THR A 89 -28.64 9.84 -69.32
CA THR A 89 -29.98 10.07 -69.86
C THR A 89 -31.01 9.07 -69.32
N ILE A 90 -32.18 9.57 -68.89
CA ILE A 90 -33.30 8.72 -68.45
C ILE A 90 -34.06 8.22 -69.69
N THR A 91 -33.93 6.93 -69.99
CA THR A 91 -34.81 6.21 -70.92
C THR A 91 -35.81 5.40 -70.09
N LEU A 92 -37.11 5.74 -70.17
CA LEU A 92 -38.19 5.02 -69.50
C LEU A 92 -38.57 3.76 -70.29
N THR A 93 -38.34 2.58 -69.72
CA THR A 93 -38.92 1.30 -70.16
C THR A 93 -39.72 0.64 -69.03
N PRO A 94 -40.82 -0.05 -69.35
CA PRO A 94 -41.87 -0.38 -68.37
C PRO A 94 -41.53 -1.55 -67.44
N ARG A 95 -42.13 -1.44 -66.24
CA ARG A 95 -42.13 -2.34 -65.08
C ARG A 95 -42.33 -3.82 -65.43
N PHE A 96 -41.46 -4.64 -64.83
CA PHE A 96 -41.85 -5.91 -64.20
C PHE A 96 -41.46 -5.83 -62.73
N SER A 97 -42.41 -6.11 -61.82
CA SER A 97 -42.15 -6.18 -60.38
C SER A 97 -41.29 -7.42 -60.08
N PRO A 98 -40.07 -7.29 -59.52
CA PRO A 98 -39.43 -8.43 -58.90
C PRO A 98 -40.16 -8.72 -57.58
N THR A 99 -40.69 -9.93 -57.46
CA THR A 99 -41.12 -10.51 -56.18
C THR A 99 -39.97 -10.38 -55.19
N TYR A 100 -40.21 -9.74 -54.04
CA TYR A 100 -39.25 -9.73 -52.95
C TYR A 100 -39.11 -11.16 -52.40
N THR A 101 -38.13 -11.90 -52.91
CA THR A 101 -37.59 -13.03 -52.19
C THR A 101 -36.74 -12.44 -51.06
N ASN A 102 -37.11 -12.69 -49.81
CA ASN A 102 -36.25 -12.41 -48.66
C ASN A 102 -34.96 -13.21 -48.83
N THR A 103 -33.93 -12.60 -49.41
CA THR A 103 -32.58 -13.15 -49.40
C THR A 103 -32.06 -12.91 -47.99
N VAL A 104 -32.19 -13.94 -47.15
CA VAL A 104 -31.51 -14.02 -45.85
C VAL A 104 -30.02 -13.74 -46.13
N PRO A 105 -29.36 -12.81 -45.41
CA PRO A 105 -27.92 -12.62 -45.51
C PRO A 105 -27.25 -13.99 -45.40
N PRO A 106 -26.17 -14.28 -46.14
CA PRO A 106 -25.49 -15.56 -45.98
C PRO A 106 -25.19 -15.76 -44.49
N THR A 107 -25.83 -16.76 -43.89
CA THR A 107 -25.51 -17.20 -42.54
C THR A 107 -24.01 -17.43 -42.55
N VAL A 108 -23.26 -16.60 -41.82
CA VAL A 108 -21.86 -16.87 -41.53
C VAL A 108 -21.83 -18.31 -41.04
N ALA A 109 -21.24 -19.19 -41.85
CA ALA A 109 -20.97 -20.55 -41.41
C ALA A 109 -20.23 -20.41 -40.08
N PRO A 110 -20.62 -21.15 -39.02
CA PRO A 110 -19.89 -21.08 -37.76
C PRO A 110 -18.42 -21.30 -38.09
N THR A 111 -17.60 -20.28 -37.87
CA THR A 111 -16.15 -20.42 -37.98
C THR A 111 -15.79 -21.58 -37.06
N ALA A 112 -15.18 -22.64 -37.63
CA ALA A 112 -14.80 -23.80 -36.84
C ALA A 112 -14.02 -23.31 -35.63
N THR A 113 -14.55 -23.55 -34.42
CA THR A 113 -13.85 -23.20 -33.19
C THR A 113 -12.49 -23.89 -33.25
N PRO A 114 -11.37 -23.16 -33.17
CA PRO A 114 -10.06 -23.80 -33.22
C PRO A 114 -10.00 -24.85 -32.10
N MET A 115 -9.70 -26.09 -32.48
CA MET A 115 -9.52 -27.17 -31.51
C MET A 115 -8.17 -27.00 -30.84
N GLY A 116 -8.16 -26.87 -29.51
CA GLY A 116 -6.95 -26.80 -28.72
C GLY A 116 -6.36 -28.18 -28.43
N ASP A 117 -5.15 -28.18 -27.88
CA ASP A 117 -4.48 -29.39 -27.38
C ASP A 117 -5.24 -30.01 -26.19
N ALA A 118 -6.01 -29.19 -25.47
CA ALA A 118 -6.85 -29.62 -24.36
C ALA A 118 -8.08 -28.71 -24.18
N PHE A 119 -9.06 -29.22 -23.44
CA PHE A 119 -10.25 -28.46 -23.04
C PHE A 119 -10.67 -28.74 -21.60
N VAL A 120 -11.41 -27.80 -21.01
CA VAL A 120 -11.88 -27.86 -19.62
C VAL A 120 -13.02 -28.87 -19.44
N ILE A 121 -12.87 -29.82 -18.52
CA ILE A 121 -13.93 -30.79 -18.16
C ILE A 121 -14.58 -30.53 -16.80
N GLY A 122 -14.07 -29.56 -16.02
CA GLY A 122 -14.69 -29.19 -14.75
C GLY A 122 -16.07 -28.54 -14.95
N GLU A 123 -17.10 -29.05 -14.28
CA GLU A 123 -18.49 -28.59 -14.44
C GLU A 123 -18.69 -27.12 -14.03
N SER A 124 -17.88 -26.62 -13.10
CA SER A 124 -17.88 -25.21 -12.67
C SER A 124 -16.81 -24.35 -13.38
N GLY A 125 -16.16 -24.90 -14.40
CA GLY A 125 -14.98 -24.31 -15.03
C GLY A 125 -13.68 -24.60 -14.26
N ILE A 126 -12.63 -23.86 -14.60
CA ILE A 126 -11.29 -24.02 -14.03
C ILE A 126 -10.61 -22.68 -13.82
N ASN A 127 -9.89 -22.56 -12.70
CA ASN A 127 -9.08 -21.39 -12.43
C ASN A 127 -7.78 -21.43 -13.23
N LEU A 128 -7.57 -20.42 -14.07
CA LEU A 128 -6.27 -20.12 -14.68
C LEU A 128 -5.43 -19.34 -13.68
N ARG A 129 -4.25 -19.82 -13.32
CA ARG A 129 -3.44 -19.28 -12.22
C ARG A 129 -2.08 -18.80 -12.71
N ASN A 130 -1.40 -18.02 -11.90
CA ASN A 130 -0.05 -17.56 -12.22
C ASN A 130 1.05 -18.60 -11.87
N GLY A 131 0.66 -19.79 -11.41
CA GLY A 131 1.60 -20.87 -11.11
C GLY A 131 0.91 -22.22 -10.84
N PRO A 132 1.67 -23.34 -10.88
CA PRO A 132 1.15 -24.71 -10.80
C PRO A 132 0.81 -25.15 -9.37
N SER A 133 -0.09 -24.42 -8.72
CA SER A 133 -0.62 -24.79 -7.41
C SER A 133 -1.92 -24.03 -7.13
N MET A 134 -2.79 -24.62 -6.30
CA MET A 134 -3.99 -23.92 -5.81
C MET A 134 -3.62 -22.73 -4.90
N THR A 135 -2.37 -22.63 -4.45
CA THR A 135 -1.82 -21.52 -3.67
C THR A 135 -1.60 -20.24 -4.48
N PHE A 136 -1.57 -20.31 -5.82
CA PHE A 136 -1.52 -19.13 -6.68
C PHE A 136 -2.93 -18.52 -6.83
N THR A 137 -3.27 -17.61 -5.92
CA THR A 137 -4.57 -16.93 -5.84
C THR A 137 -4.38 -15.41 -5.68
N PRO A 138 -5.25 -14.53 -6.24
CA PRO A 138 -6.44 -14.86 -7.03
C PRO A 138 -6.08 -15.52 -8.38
N PRO A 139 -6.99 -16.32 -8.95
CA PRO A 139 -6.81 -16.81 -10.31
C PRO A 139 -6.79 -15.62 -11.29
N LEU A 140 -5.98 -15.72 -12.35
CA LEU A 140 -5.95 -14.77 -13.45
C LEU A 140 -7.31 -14.69 -14.15
N ALA A 141 -8.01 -15.82 -14.25
CA ALA A 141 -9.37 -15.92 -14.77
C ALA A 141 -10.03 -17.23 -14.29
N LEU A 142 -11.37 -17.24 -14.26
CA LEU A 142 -12.16 -18.47 -14.23
C LEU A 142 -12.56 -18.81 -15.67
N LEU A 143 -12.01 -19.90 -16.21
CA LEU A 143 -12.32 -20.38 -17.55
C LEU A 143 -13.55 -21.29 -17.50
N PRO A 144 -14.61 -21.03 -18.29
CA PRO A 144 -15.81 -21.87 -18.32
C PRO A 144 -15.54 -23.33 -18.75
N PRO A 145 -16.47 -24.27 -18.48
CA PRO A 145 -16.41 -25.61 -19.03
C PRO A 145 -16.28 -25.60 -20.56
N LEU A 146 -15.63 -26.61 -21.14
CA LEU A 146 -15.36 -26.76 -22.58
C LEU A 146 -14.45 -25.68 -23.20
N THR A 147 -13.87 -24.78 -22.41
CA THR A 147 -12.89 -23.81 -22.93
C THR A 147 -11.70 -24.55 -23.52
N GLU A 148 -11.39 -24.26 -24.79
CA GLU A 148 -10.28 -24.83 -25.55
C GLU A 148 -9.00 -24.02 -25.35
N MET A 149 -7.84 -24.70 -25.29
CA MET A 149 -6.54 -24.06 -25.07
C MET A 149 -5.38 -24.87 -25.65
N THR A 150 -4.27 -24.18 -25.93
CA THR A 150 -2.98 -24.77 -26.30
C THR A 150 -2.18 -25.07 -25.03
N LEU A 151 -1.53 -26.23 -24.95
CA LEU A 151 -0.66 -26.58 -23.82
C LEU A 151 0.79 -26.21 -24.14
N ILE A 152 1.43 -25.46 -23.25
CA ILE A 152 2.80 -24.96 -23.39
C ILE A 152 3.79 -25.87 -22.64
N GLY A 153 3.43 -26.29 -21.43
CA GLY A 153 4.31 -27.02 -20.54
C GLY A 153 3.57 -27.67 -19.38
N ARG A 154 4.32 -28.33 -18.50
CA ARG A 154 3.80 -28.95 -17.28
C ARG A 154 4.69 -28.69 -16.07
N SER A 155 4.12 -28.85 -14.89
CA SER A 155 4.89 -28.89 -13.64
C SER A 155 5.70 -30.20 -13.56
N SER A 156 6.80 -30.19 -12.79
CA SER A 156 7.66 -31.37 -12.64
C SER A 156 6.94 -32.59 -12.05
N ASP A 157 5.86 -32.36 -11.29
CA ASP A 157 4.99 -33.40 -10.73
C ASP A 157 3.78 -33.75 -11.64
N SER A 158 3.68 -33.14 -12.82
CA SER A 158 2.59 -33.30 -13.80
C SER A 158 1.18 -33.00 -13.30
N ARG A 159 1.03 -32.32 -12.15
CA ARG A 159 -0.29 -31.97 -11.61
C ARG A 159 -0.92 -30.74 -12.26
N TRP A 160 -0.14 -29.98 -13.00
CA TRP A 160 -0.57 -28.73 -13.63
C TRP A 160 -0.03 -28.62 -15.05
N TYR A 161 -0.84 -28.01 -15.91
CA TYR A 161 -0.44 -27.61 -17.25
C TYR A 161 -0.32 -26.10 -17.33
N GLU A 162 0.77 -25.63 -17.94
CA GLU A 162 0.86 -24.27 -18.43
C GLU A 162 0.11 -24.23 -19.76
N ALA A 163 -0.91 -23.39 -19.85
CA ALA A 163 -1.81 -23.33 -20.98
C ALA A 163 -2.00 -21.89 -21.46
N ARG A 164 -2.27 -21.73 -22.75
CA ARG A 164 -2.62 -20.46 -23.37
C ARG A 164 -3.97 -20.59 -24.06
N THR A 165 -4.88 -19.72 -23.68
CA THR A 165 -6.19 -19.52 -24.29
C THR A 165 -6.05 -18.79 -25.64
N PHE A 166 -7.03 -18.94 -26.54
CA PHE A 166 -6.95 -18.37 -27.89
C PHE A 166 -7.05 -16.83 -27.94
N ASP A 167 -7.58 -16.20 -26.89
CA ASP A 167 -7.54 -14.76 -26.65
C ASP A 167 -6.20 -14.28 -26.08
N GLY A 168 -5.23 -15.19 -25.90
CA GLY A 168 -3.83 -14.89 -25.61
C GLY A 168 -3.45 -14.95 -24.13
N LEU A 169 -4.41 -15.22 -23.22
CA LEU A 169 -4.14 -15.31 -21.79
C LEU A 169 -3.40 -16.62 -21.48
N SER A 170 -2.25 -16.52 -20.81
CA SER A 170 -1.40 -17.66 -20.44
C SER A 170 -1.35 -17.83 -18.92
N GLY A 171 -1.35 -19.08 -18.46
CA GLY A 171 -1.27 -19.39 -17.04
C GLY A 171 -1.35 -20.89 -16.78
N TRP A 172 -1.54 -21.26 -15.52
CA TRP A 172 -1.50 -22.64 -15.04
C TRP A 172 -2.88 -23.13 -14.67
N VAL A 173 -3.23 -24.31 -15.17
CA VAL A 173 -4.50 -25.00 -14.93
C VAL A 173 -4.26 -26.37 -14.31
N SER A 174 -5.19 -26.82 -13.46
CA SER A 174 -5.11 -28.14 -12.84
C SER A 174 -5.27 -29.23 -13.89
N ALA A 175 -4.31 -30.15 -13.97
CA ALA A 175 -4.34 -31.24 -14.96
C ALA A 175 -5.55 -32.16 -14.78
N SER A 176 -6.04 -32.33 -13.54
CA SER A 176 -7.20 -33.15 -13.20
C SER A 176 -8.54 -32.65 -13.74
N LEU A 177 -8.59 -31.39 -14.18
CA LEU A 177 -9.81 -30.74 -14.68
C LEU A 177 -9.72 -30.44 -16.19
N MET A 178 -8.74 -31.06 -16.86
CA MET A 178 -8.48 -30.91 -18.29
C MET A 178 -8.54 -32.27 -19.00
N GLN A 179 -9.15 -32.30 -20.19
CA GLN A 179 -9.02 -33.41 -21.12
C GLN A 179 -8.02 -33.03 -22.21
N THR A 180 -6.93 -33.79 -22.34
CA THR A 180 -5.91 -33.56 -23.37
C THR A 180 -6.20 -34.39 -24.62
N ARG A 181 -5.78 -33.88 -25.78
CA ARG A 181 -5.77 -34.55 -27.09
C ARG A 181 -4.35 -34.88 -27.58
N ILE A 182 -3.36 -34.34 -26.90
CA ILE A 182 -1.94 -34.66 -27.06
C ILE A 182 -1.45 -35.53 -25.89
N ASP A 183 -0.28 -36.13 -26.05
CA ASP A 183 0.43 -36.80 -24.95
C ASP A 183 1.01 -35.76 -23.98
N PRO A 184 0.48 -35.62 -22.75
CA PRO A 184 0.97 -34.64 -21.78
C PRO A 184 2.39 -34.96 -21.30
N ALA A 185 2.88 -36.21 -21.43
CA ALA A 185 4.24 -36.56 -21.04
C ALA A 185 5.30 -35.92 -21.97
N ALA A 186 4.91 -35.61 -23.22
CA ALA A 186 5.74 -34.94 -24.21
C ALA A 186 5.88 -33.42 -23.97
N LEU A 187 5.07 -32.84 -23.06
CA LEU A 187 5.19 -31.42 -22.71
C LEU A 187 6.47 -31.16 -21.90
N PRO A 188 7.19 -30.05 -22.17
CA PRO A 188 8.37 -29.69 -21.41
C PRO A 188 8.00 -29.35 -19.97
N ILE A 189 8.92 -29.64 -19.04
CA ILE A 189 8.79 -29.16 -17.66
C ILE A 189 9.18 -27.69 -17.64
N THR A 190 8.20 -26.81 -17.49
CA THR A 190 8.41 -25.35 -17.43
C THR A 190 8.42 -24.83 -15.99
N TRP A 191 8.09 -25.69 -15.02
CA TRP A 191 8.16 -25.37 -13.59
C TRP A 191 8.57 -26.56 -12.74
N VAL A 192 9.63 -26.40 -11.94
CA VAL A 192 10.08 -27.42 -10.98
C VAL A 192 9.45 -27.13 -9.62
N ILE A 193 8.61 -28.05 -9.14
CA ILE A 193 8.06 -27.99 -7.79
C ILE A 193 9.18 -28.33 -6.81
N GLN A 194 9.61 -27.36 -6.01
CA GLN A 194 10.56 -27.59 -4.92
C GLN A 194 9.81 -28.27 -3.77
N ALA A 195 10.25 -29.48 -3.39
CA ALA A 195 9.79 -30.08 -2.15
C ALA A 195 10.30 -29.25 -0.98
N THR A 196 9.39 -28.67 -0.20
CA THR A 196 9.72 -28.07 1.10
C THR A 196 10.40 -29.15 1.94
N PRO A 197 11.63 -28.94 2.46
CA PRO A 197 12.25 -29.92 3.34
C PRO A 197 11.35 -30.13 4.57
N ALA A 198 11.16 -31.39 4.96
CA ALA A 198 10.36 -31.75 6.11
C ALA A 198 10.87 -31.00 7.35
N PRO A 199 9.99 -30.39 8.18
CA PRO A 199 10.41 -29.63 9.33
C PRO A 199 11.22 -30.51 10.28
N ALA A 200 12.41 -30.03 10.66
CA ALA A 200 13.20 -30.66 11.71
C ALA A 200 12.36 -30.72 12.99
N ALA A 201 12.38 -31.87 13.67
CA ALA A 201 11.63 -32.10 14.90
C ALA A 201 11.87 -30.96 15.90
N VAL A 202 10.81 -30.23 16.21
CA VAL A 202 10.80 -29.15 17.20
C VAL A 202 11.03 -29.79 18.56
N VAL A 203 12.20 -29.54 19.16
CA VAL A 203 12.41 -29.77 20.59
C VAL A 203 11.47 -28.79 21.29
N ALA A 204 10.46 -29.32 21.99
CA ALA A 204 9.56 -28.52 22.81
C ALA A 204 10.40 -27.74 23.83
N LEU A 205 10.54 -26.43 23.60
CA LEU A 205 11.09 -25.52 24.58
C LEU A 205 10.04 -25.29 25.67
N PRO A 206 10.45 -25.17 26.95
CA PRO A 206 9.54 -24.78 28.03
C PRO A 206 8.88 -23.44 27.70
N PRO A 207 7.65 -23.19 28.21
CA PRO A 207 6.88 -22.01 27.85
C PRO A 207 7.70 -20.75 28.08
N ALA A 208 7.92 -19.99 27.00
CA ALA A 208 8.43 -18.64 27.11
C ALA A 208 7.47 -17.85 27.98
N ALA A 209 8.00 -17.20 29.02
CA ALA A 209 7.23 -16.28 29.85
C ALA A 209 6.54 -15.26 28.93
N PRO A 210 5.27 -14.90 29.21
CA PRO A 210 4.54 -13.96 28.37
C PRO A 210 5.34 -12.65 28.28
N ALA A 211 5.58 -12.18 27.06
CA ALA A 211 5.88 -10.77 26.85
C ALA A 211 4.65 -10.02 27.38
N VAL A 212 4.81 -9.41 28.55
CA VAL A 212 3.71 -8.81 29.30
C VAL A 212 3.15 -7.65 28.47
N ASN A 213 1.87 -7.76 28.13
CA ASN A 213 1.03 -6.62 27.76
C ASN A 213 1.11 -5.59 28.88
N ALA A 214 1.86 -4.51 28.68
CA ALA A 214 1.81 -3.35 29.56
C ALA A 214 0.83 -2.33 28.96
N PRO A 215 -0.23 -1.93 29.69
CA PRO A 215 -0.93 -0.69 29.39
C PRO A 215 0.08 0.46 29.39
N ILE A 216 0.00 1.34 28.40
CA ILE A 216 0.79 2.58 28.38
C ILE A 216 0.43 3.36 29.66
N PRO A 217 1.39 3.64 30.55
CA PRO A 217 1.08 4.48 31.72
C PRO A 217 0.77 5.90 31.23
N PRO A 218 -0.29 6.55 31.73
CA PRO A 218 -0.47 7.96 31.50
C PRO A 218 0.60 8.72 32.29
N THR A 219 1.14 9.75 31.65
CA THR A 219 1.92 10.86 32.22
C THR A 219 3.32 10.58 32.76
N GLY A 220 4.30 11.25 32.14
CA GLY A 220 5.31 12.03 32.87
C GLY A 220 6.21 11.27 33.83
N ALA A 221 7.01 10.34 33.33
CA ALA A 221 8.27 9.96 33.95
C ALA A 221 9.25 9.51 32.87
N THR A 222 10.46 10.05 32.87
CA THR A 222 11.60 9.49 32.16
C THR A 222 11.79 8.04 32.62
N ALA A 223 11.25 7.07 31.90
CA ALA A 223 11.37 5.68 32.28
C ALA A 223 11.18 4.82 31.04
N ASN A 224 12.11 3.88 30.84
CA ASN A 224 11.93 2.69 30.04
C ASN A 224 10.47 2.27 30.06
N VAL A 225 9.84 2.18 28.88
CA VAL A 225 8.56 1.49 28.73
C VAL A 225 8.75 0.09 29.35
N PRO A 226 8.17 -0.21 30.52
CA PRO A 226 8.40 -1.50 31.17
C PRO A 226 7.84 -2.58 30.25
N GLY A 227 8.72 -3.44 29.73
CA GLY A 227 8.34 -4.55 28.84
C GLY A 227 8.87 -4.46 27.40
N LEU A 228 9.30 -3.30 26.91
CA LEU A 228 9.98 -3.22 25.60
C LEU A 228 11.49 -3.47 25.74
N SER A 229 11.85 -4.66 26.24
CA SER A 229 13.26 -5.08 26.24
C SER A 229 13.69 -5.32 24.81
N ILE A 230 14.42 -4.38 24.20
CA ILE A 230 14.99 -4.60 22.89
C ILE A 230 15.93 -5.80 22.94
N SER A 231 15.59 -6.83 22.17
CA SER A 231 16.29 -8.12 22.21
C SER A 231 17.74 -7.97 21.76
N GLN A 232 18.59 -8.89 22.23
CA GLN A 232 19.94 -9.04 21.67
C GLN A 232 19.89 -9.33 20.17
N ARG A 233 18.83 -10.01 19.71
CA ARG A 233 18.62 -10.33 18.30
C ARG A 233 18.42 -9.08 17.43
N ALA A 234 17.66 -8.09 17.89
CA ALA A 234 17.50 -6.82 17.17
C ALA A 234 18.83 -6.08 16.98
N ARG A 235 19.72 -6.14 17.98
CA ARG A 235 21.09 -5.59 17.89
C ARG A 235 21.94 -6.32 16.85
N GLN A 236 21.87 -7.65 16.79
CA GLN A 236 22.59 -8.45 15.81
C GLN A 236 22.11 -8.17 14.37
N ILE A 237 20.79 -8.07 14.18
CA ILE A 237 20.19 -7.72 12.89
C ILE A 237 20.68 -6.34 12.45
N PHE A 238 20.63 -5.35 13.35
CA PHE A 238 21.13 -4.02 13.07
C PHE A 238 22.60 -3.99 12.67
N GLN A 239 23.47 -4.66 13.43
CA GLN A 239 24.91 -4.75 13.14
C GLN A 239 25.16 -5.39 11.78
N THR A 240 24.39 -6.43 11.42
CA THR A 240 24.44 -7.05 10.09
C THR A 240 24.04 -6.04 9.01
N GLY A 241 22.95 -5.30 9.23
CA GLY A 241 22.53 -4.22 8.34
C GLY A 241 23.57 -3.12 8.16
N GLN A 242 24.22 -2.68 9.24
CA GLN A 242 25.29 -1.68 9.15
C GLN A 242 26.44 -2.17 8.25
N ASN A 243 26.82 -3.44 8.35
CA ASN A 243 27.83 -4.06 7.46
C ASN A 243 27.36 -4.18 6.00
N MET A 244 26.06 -4.23 5.76
CA MET A 244 25.45 -4.22 4.42
C MET A 244 25.21 -2.80 3.89
N GLY A 245 25.51 -1.77 4.68
CA GLY A 245 25.29 -0.36 4.32
C GLY A 245 23.85 0.11 4.52
N ASN A 246 23.06 -0.56 5.36
CA ASN A 246 21.75 -0.06 5.77
C ASN A 246 21.89 1.20 6.60
N ARG A 247 20.96 2.13 6.39
CA ARG A 247 20.95 3.45 6.97
C ARG A 247 20.24 3.44 8.32
N ALA A 248 21.00 3.68 9.38
CA ALA A 248 20.50 3.66 10.75
C ALA A 248 19.33 4.62 11.03
N ASN A 249 19.20 5.67 10.23
CA ASN A 249 18.20 6.73 10.39
C ASN A 249 17.07 6.69 9.34
N VAL A 250 16.87 5.53 8.70
CA VAL A 250 15.80 5.30 7.74
C VAL A 250 14.99 4.08 8.18
N PHE A 251 13.67 4.22 8.13
CA PHE A 251 12.74 3.10 8.17
C PHE A 251 11.92 2.99 6.88
N SER A 252 11.43 1.78 6.61
CA SER A 252 10.46 1.48 5.56
C SER A 252 9.12 1.06 6.17
N LYS A 253 8.05 1.21 5.39
CA LYS A 253 6.68 0.80 5.76
C LYS A 253 6.26 -0.36 4.86
N VAL A 254 5.66 -1.39 5.42
CA VAL A 254 5.18 -2.57 4.69
C VAL A 254 3.76 -2.86 5.15
N GLY A 255 2.81 -2.95 4.22
CA GLY A 255 1.42 -3.22 4.62
C GLY A 255 0.38 -3.07 3.53
N ASP A 256 -0.88 -3.05 3.95
CA ASP A 256 -2.06 -2.93 3.10
C ASP A 256 -2.59 -1.49 3.04
N SER A 257 -3.89 -1.31 2.72
CA SER A 257 -4.57 0.00 2.68
C SER A 257 -4.43 0.79 3.99
N ILE A 258 -4.46 0.12 5.14
CA ILE A 258 -4.34 0.78 6.45
C ILE A 258 -2.97 1.46 6.60
N THR A 259 -1.95 0.96 5.89
CA THR A 259 -0.61 1.57 5.83
C THR A 259 -0.45 2.54 4.65
N ALA A 260 -1.10 2.27 3.52
CA ALA A 260 -0.86 2.98 2.26
C ALA A 260 -1.76 4.20 2.02
N THR A 261 -3.03 4.15 2.42
CA THR A 261 -4.03 5.17 2.06
C THR A 261 -4.45 6.06 3.21
N GLN A 262 -4.20 5.64 4.44
CA GLN A 262 -4.44 6.46 5.62
C GLN A 262 -3.21 7.37 5.88
N PRO A 263 -3.37 8.50 6.59
CA PRO A 263 -2.26 9.40 6.91
C PRO A 263 -1.35 8.84 8.03
N PHE A 264 -0.96 7.57 7.92
CA PHE A 264 -0.07 6.88 8.86
C PHE A 264 1.30 7.54 8.87
N LEU A 265 1.65 8.11 10.03
CA LEU A 265 2.86 8.87 10.34
C LEU A 265 3.11 10.15 9.53
N ILE A 266 2.30 10.48 8.53
CA ILE A 266 2.59 11.57 7.57
C ILE A 266 2.79 12.91 8.29
N GLY A 267 1.96 13.23 9.28
CA GLY A 267 2.05 14.50 10.03
C GLY A 267 3.44 14.75 10.63
N PHE A 268 4.12 13.71 11.14
CA PHE A 268 5.46 13.84 11.71
C PHE A 268 6.54 14.24 10.69
N GLY A 269 6.32 13.97 9.40
CA GLY A 269 7.30 14.22 8.34
C GLY A 269 7.06 15.47 7.50
N VAL A 270 5.90 16.12 7.63
CA VAL A 270 5.59 17.37 6.91
C VAL A 270 6.19 18.58 7.62
N GLY A 271 6.03 18.66 8.94
CA GLY A 271 6.56 19.76 9.75
C GLY A 271 6.01 19.75 11.17
N THR A 272 6.61 20.55 12.05
CA THR A 272 6.17 20.70 13.46
C THR A 272 4.80 21.37 13.60
N SER A 273 4.25 21.92 12.52
CA SER A 273 2.88 22.45 12.44
C SER A 273 1.81 21.37 12.30
N ASP A 274 2.19 20.14 11.97
CA ASP A 274 1.27 19.07 11.57
C ASP A 274 1.12 17.98 12.63
N TYR A 275 1.68 18.21 13.82
CA TYR A 275 1.45 17.37 14.97
C TYR A 275 1.60 18.15 16.29
N ASN A 276 0.96 17.64 17.33
CA ASN A 276 1.16 18.03 18.71
C ASN A 276 1.56 16.80 19.52
N LEU A 277 2.76 16.80 20.11
CA LEU A 277 3.22 15.65 20.90
C LEU A 277 2.59 15.56 22.29
N GLY A 278 1.89 16.60 22.76
CA GLY A 278 1.29 16.62 24.09
C GLY A 278 2.29 16.21 25.20
N PRO A 279 1.95 15.25 26.07
CA PRO A 279 2.84 14.77 27.13
C PRO A 279 4.04 13.96 26.61
N TYR A 280 4.09 13.62 25.32
CA TYR A 280 5.12 12.78 24.70
C TYR A 280 6.22 13.60 24.01
N GLY A 281 6.48 14.84 24.46
CA GLY A 281 7.48 15.72 23.86
C GLY A 281 8.90 15.12 23.74
N TYR A 282 9.24 14.14 24.57
CA TYR A 282 10.51 13.40 24.48
C TYR A 282 10.68 12.61 23.17
N LEU A 283 9.60 12.32 22.44
CA LEU A 283 9.65 11.64 21.14
C LEU A 283 10.15 12.54 20.01
N GLN A 284 10.30 13.84 20.23
CA GLN A 284 10.76 14.79 19.22
C GLN A 284 12.13 14.39 18.63
N GLU A 285 13.06 13.91 19.47
CA GLU A 285 14.37 13.46 18.98
C GLU A 285 14.27 12.26 18.04
N THR A 286 13.30 11.38 18.25
CA THR A 286 13.06 10.22 17.39
C THR A 286 12.48 10.65 16.05
N ILE A 287 11.59 11.64 16.04
CA ILE A 287 11.12 12.26 14.80
C ILE A 287 12.31 12.84 14.05
N ASN A 288 13.11 13.69 14.69
CA ASN A 288 14.28 14.33 14.09
C ASN A 288 15.27 13.31 13.53
N TYR A 289 15.50 12.21 14.26
CA TYR A 289 16.42 11.15 13.85
C TYR A 289 15.97 10.49 12.53
N PHE A 290 14.68 10.15 12.39
CA PHE A 290 14.13 9.54 11.18
C PHE A 290 13.69 10.53 10.10
N SER A 291 13.89 11.85 10.31
CA SER A 291 13.68 12.88 9.29
C SER A 291 14.74 12.89 8.18
N ALA A 292 15.62 11.89 8.11
CA ALA A 292 16.60 11.76 7.03
C ALA A 292 15.93 11.31 5.73
N SER A 293 16.25 12.00 4.62
CA SER A 293 15.79 11.65 3.26
C SER A 293 16.21 10.23 2.87
N PRO A 294 15.30 9.25 2.69
CA PRO A 294 15.67 7.85 2.42
C PRO A 294 16.27 7.66 1.02
N ARG A 295 15.85 8.46 0.05
CA ARG A 295 16.35 8.47 -1.33
C ARG A 295 16.13 9.85 -1.98
N PRO A 296 16.82 10.18 -3.08
CA PRO A 296 16.62 11.46 -3.78
C PRO A 296 15.14 11.71 -4.09
N GLY A 297 14.68 12.93 -3.83
CA GLY A 297 13.29 13.34 -4.06
C GLY A 297 12.29 12.95 -2.96
N VAL A 298 12.72 12.28 -1.88
CA VAL A 298 11.84 11.93 -0.75
C VAL A 298 12.35 12.59 0.52
N ALA A 299 11.53 13.43 1.15
CA ALA A 299 11.96 14.27 2.27
C ALA A 299 12.44 13.46 3.49
N ASN A 300 11.69 12.43 3.89
CA ASN A 300 12.02 11.55 5.02
C ASN A 300 11.20 10.25 5.01
N SER A 301 11.50 9.32 5.93
CA SER A 301 10.80 8.03 6.05
C SER A 301 9.32 8.15 6.38
N PHE A 302 8.89 9.19 7.11
CA PHE A 302 7.49 9.37 7.50
C PHE A 302 6.60 9.63 6.28
N VAL A 303 7.00 10.56 5.40
CA VAL A 303 6.26 10.90 4.17
C VAL A 303 6.59 9.99 2.98
N ASN A 304 7.53 9.06 3.12
CA ASN A 304 7.90 8.13 2.05
C ASN A 304 6.69 7.27 1.63
N GLN A 305 6.28 7.35 0.37
CA GLN A 305 5.38 6.37 -0.24
C GLN A 305 6.16 5.09 -0.49
N SER A 306 5.76 4.02 0.20
CA SER A 306 6.46 2.74 0.16
C SER A 306 6.08 1.94 -1.06
N MET A 307 7.05 1.31 -1.72
CA MET A 307 6.77 0.34 -2.78
C MET A 307 6.14 -0.93 -2.22
N ALA A 308 6.33 -1.21 -0.92
CA ALA A 308 5.85 -2.38 -0.21
C ALA A 308 4.52 -2.14 0.55
N ALA A 309 3.79 -1.06 0.23
CA ALA A 309 2.47 -0.81 0.80
C ALA A 309 1.46 -0.30 -0.23
N SER A 310 0.29 -0.95 -0.32
CA SER A 310 -0.78 -0.58 -1.26
C SER A 310 -2.15 -1.09 -0.81
N SER A 311 -3.24 -0.47 -1.27
CA SER A 311 -4.60 -0.82 -0.87
C SER A 311 -5.03 -2.27 -1.14
N ALA A 312 -4.36 -2.93 -2.07
CA ALA A 312 -4.67 -4.30 -2.48
C ALA A 312 -3.65 -5.33 -1.93
N PHE A 313 -2.71 -4.91 -1.09
CA PHE A 313 -1.66 -5.82 -0.61
C PHE A 313 -2.16 -6.71 0.53
N ASN A 314 -1.86 -8.00 0.39
CA ASN A 314 -1.82 -8.98 1.47
C ASN A 314 -0.36 -9.46 1.60
N ALA A 315 -0.05 -10.35 2.54
CA ALA A 315 1.32 -10.80 2.77
C ALA A 315 1.97 -11.45 1.54
N ALA A 316 1.22 -12.20 0.74
CA ALA A 316 1.74 -12.79 -0.50
C ALA A 316 2.01 -11.72 -1.58
N ALA A 317 1.19 -10.68 -1.67
CA ALA A 317 1.36 -9.62 -2.68
C ALA A 317 2.67 -8.86 -2.50
N VAL A 318 3.08 -8.57 -1.26
CA VAL A 318 4.35 -7.89 -0.95
C VAL A 318 5.56 -8.71 -1.41
N LEU A 319 5.42 -10.03 -1.53
CA LEU A 319 6.47 -10.96 -1.96
C LEU A 319 6.48 -11.21 -3.46
N ALA A 320 5.38 -10.96 -4.17
CA ALA A 320 5.23 -11.34 -5.57
C ALA A 320 5.56 -10.18 -6.51
N SER A 321 6.54 -10.39 -7.41
CA SER A 321 7.05 -9.38 -8.34
C SER A 321 6.01 -8.81 -9.31
N ILE A 322 4.91 -9.52 -9.56
CA ILE A 322 3.80 -9.01 -10.38
C ILE A 322 3.13 -7.77 -9.78
N TRP A 323 3.28 -7.56 -8.48
CA TRP A 323 2.74 -6.39 -7.77
C TRP A 323 3.74 -5.24 -7.67
N ALA A 324 4.95 -5.39 -8.19
CA ALA A 324 5.96 -4.36 -8.16
C ALA A 324 5.66 -3.26 -9.20
N ASP A 325 5.91 -2.01 -8.85
CA ASP A 325 5.84 -0.90 -9.79
C ASP A 325 6.98 -1.02 -10.82
N ALA A 326 6.64 -1.38 -12.06
CA ALA A 326 7.60 -1.58 -13.13
C ALA A 326 8.37 -0.31 -13.53
N ALA A 327 7.90 0.89 -13.14
CA ALA A 327 8.62 2.13 -13.37
C ALA A 327 9.78 2.35 -12.37
N VAL A 328 9.76 1.66 -11.22
CA VAL A 328 10.68 1.91 -10.10
C VAL A 328 11.46 0.65 -9.70
N CYS A 329 10.81 -0.50 -9.74
CA CYS A 329 11.36 -1.79 -9.32
C CYS A 329 12.07 -2.51 -10.46
N LEU A 330 13.07 -3.31 -10.13
CA LEU A 330 13.79 -4.13 -11.11
C LEU A 330 12.90 -5.27 -11.63
N PRO A 331 13.15 -5.78 -12.84
CA PRO A 331 12.46 -6.98 -13.32
C PRO A 331 12.60 -8.15 -12.33
N ASN A 332 11.49 -8.84 -12.06
CA ASN A 332 11.38 -9.93 -11.10
C ASN A 332 11.66 -9.57 -9.63
N GLU A 333 11.76 -8.28 -9.30
CA GLU A 333 11.89 -7.81 -7.91
C GLU A 333 10.52 -7.76 -7.25
N SER A 334 10.42 -8.20 -5.99
CA SER A 334 9.19 -8.05 -5.21
C SER A 334 9.02 -6.62 -4.71
N PRO A 335 7.79 -6.16 -4.42
CA PRO A 335 7.56 -4.89 -3.72
C PRO A 335 8.43 -4.72 -2.46
N LEU A 336 8.57 -5.80 -1.67
CA LEU A 336 9.39 -5.82 -0.45
C LEU A 336 10.87 -5.53 -0.75
N LEU A 337 11.46 -6.27 -1.69
CA LEU A 337 12.88 -6.13 -2.03
C LEU A 337 13.15 -4.80 -2.73
N CYS A 338 12.21 -4.32 -3.54
CA CYS A 338 12.29 -3.01 -4.17
C CYS A 338 12.35 -1.88 -3.15
N GLU A 339 11.43 -1.86 -2.17
CA GLU A 339 11.43 -0.89 -1.08
C GLU A 339 12.77 -0.92 -0.29
N TYR A 340 13.28 -2.12 0.01
CA TYR A 340 14.52 -2.28 0.75
C TYR A 340 15.76 -1.87 -0.05
N ARG A 341 15.83 -2.20 -1.34
CA ARG A 341 16.92 -1.76 -2.22
C ARG A 341 16.97 -0.24 -2.34
N LEU A 342 15.81 0.40 -2.52
CA LEU A 342 15.72 1.85 -2.73
C LEU A 342 16.12 2.63 -1.48
N ASN A 343 15.67 2.18 -0.30
CA ASN A 343 15.78 2.96 0.93
C ASN A 343 16.91 2.49 1.86
N ARG A 344 17.36 1.23 1.71
CA ARG A 344 18.32 0.56 2.61
C ARG A 344 18.02 0.85 4.08
N PRO A 345 16.79 0.57 4.56
CA PRO A 345 16.36 0.97 5.89
C PRO A 345 17.08 0.16 6.98
N SER A 346 17.11 0.67 8.20
CA SER A 346 17.50 -0.12 9.38
C SER A 346 16.31 -0.79 10.06
N VAL A 347 15.09 -0.28 9.83
CA VAL A 347 13.85 -0.75 10.45
C VAL A 347 12.77 -0.89 9.37
N ALA A 348 11.97 -1.96 9.43
CA ALA A 348 10.77 -2.11 8.62
C ALA A 348 9.54 -2.21 9.54
N LEU A 349 8.61 -1.27 9.41
CA LEU A 349 7.33 -1.27 10.10
C LEU A 349 6.34 -2.12 9.28
N ILE A 350 5.96 -3.28 9.79
CA ILE A 350 5.18 -4.28 9.05
C ILE A 350 3.81 -4.46 9.72
N MET A 351 2.74 -4.15 8.98
CA MET A 351 1.38 -4.45 9.38
C MET A 351 0.61 -5.07 8.22
N LEU A 352 0.33 -6.36 8.36
CA LEU A 352 -0.39 -7.23 7.43
C LEU A 352 -1.27 -8.18 8.25
N GLY A 353 -2.23 -8.85 7.62
CA GLY A 353 -3.18 -9.72 8.31
C GLY A 353 -4.63 -9.30 8.13
N SER A 354 -4.90 -8.00 8.05
CA SER A 354 -6.25 -7.45 7.86
C SER A 354 -6.84 -7.88 6.52
N VAL A 355 -6.12 -7.75 5.40
CA VAL A 355 -6.61 -8.34 4.11
C VAL A 355 -6.52 -9.87 4.14
N ASP A 356 -5.44 -10.41 4.69
CA ASP A 356 -5.13 -11.84 4.65
C ASP A 356 -6.21 -12.71 5.28
N VAL A 357 -6.77 -12.30 6.42
CA VAL A 357 -7.82 -13.08 7.13
C VAL A 357 -9.08 -13.30 6.27
N GLN A 358 -9.33 -12.40 5.31
CA GLN A 358 -10.47 -12.50 4.40
C GLN A 358 -10.26 -13.53 3.29
N ILE A 359 -9.00 -13.82 2.95
CA ILE A 359 -8.63 -14.56 1.73
C ILE A 359 -7.97 -15.90 2.06
N TYR A 360 -7.17 -15.94 3.13
CA TYR A 360 -6.29 -17.06 3.45
C TYR A 360 -6.78 -17.87 4.66
N ASP A 361 -6.28 -19.09 4.74
CA ASP A 361 -6.20 -19.81 6.01
C ASP A 361 -4.94 -19.39 6.79
N LEU A 362 -4.86 -19.86 8.05
CA LEU A 362 -3.79 -19.49 8.95
C LEU A 362 -2.41 -19.97 8.46
N GLU A 363 -2.33 -21.11 7.78
CA GLU A 363 -1.06 -21.67 7.32
C GLU A 363 -0.51 -20.91 6.11
N GLN A 364 -1.38 -20.54 5.18
CA GLN A 364 -1.01 -19.67 4.05
C GLN A 364 -0.50 -18.31 4.53
N PHE A 365 -1.13 -17.75 5.55
CA PHE A 365 -0.67 -16.52 6.19
C PHE A 365 0.68 -16.72 6.91
N ARG A 366 0.86 -17.83 7.64
CA ARG A 366 2.13 -18.20 8.29
C ARG A 366 3.27 -18.25 7.30
N VAL A 367 3.14 -18.99 6.21
CA VAL A 367 4.18 -19.10 5.18
C VAL A 367 4.59 -17.73 4.63
N SER A 368 3.61 -16.87 4.37
CA SER A 368 3.86 -15.53 3.82
C SER A 368 4.55 -14.63 4.85
N MET A 369 4.04 -14.58 6.08
CA MET A 369 4.62 -13.76 7.15
C MET A 369 6.02 -14.23 7.55
N ASP A 370 6.25 -15.54 7.64
CA ASP A 370 7.58 -16.11 7.88
C ASP A 370 8.55 -15.68 6.76
N THR A 371 8.13 -15.76 5.50
CA THR A 371 8.96 -15.35 4.36
C THR A 371 9.28 -13.85 4.40
N ILE A 372 8.30 -12.99 4.72
CA ILE A 372 8.52 -11.53 4.86
C ILE A 372 9.53 -11.26 5.99
N VAL A 373 9.33 -11.87 7.15
CA VAL A 373 10.19 -11.65 8.33
C VAL A 373 11.60 -12.14 8.07
N GLN A 374 11.77 -13.36 7.56
CA GLN A 374 13.09 -13.92 7.26
C GLN A 374 13.80 -13.13 6.16
N THR A 375 13.09 -12.68 5.13
CA THR A 375 13.65 -11.82 4.07
C THR A 375 14.11 -10.48 4.64
N THR A 376 13.30 -9.86 5.51
CA THR A 376 13.63 -8.59 6.17
C THR A 376 14.88 -8.73 7.05
N ILE A 377 14.95 -9.80 7.86
CA ILE A 377 16.11 -10.14 8.69
C ILE A 377 17.35 -10.38 7.82
N ALA A 378 17.21 -11.13 6.73
CA ALA A 378 18.31 -11.45 5.81
C ALA A 378 18.88 -10.21 5.11
N GLN A 379 18.06 -9.17 4.92
CA GLN A 379 18.51 -7.86 4.43
C GLN A 379 19.15 -6.99 5.52
N GLY A 380 19.32 -7.50 6.75
CA GLY A 380 19.88 -6.75 7.87
C GLY A 380 18.96 -5.63 8.38
N ILE A 381 17.65 -5.81 8.24
CA ILE A 381 16.62 -4.82 8.61
C ILE A 381 15.86 -5.37 9.82
N ILE A 382 15.68 -4.56 10.85
CA ILE A 382 14.90 -4.95 12.04
C ILE A 382 13.41 -4.95 11.66
N PRO A 383 12.72 -6.10 11.63
CA PRO A 383 11.28 -6.12 11.40
C PRO A 383 10.57 -5.72 12.70
N VAL A 384 9.61 -4.80 12.61
CA VAL A 384 8.70 -4.43 13.69
C VAL A 384 7.31 -4.88 13.27
N LEU A 385 6.81 -5.94 13.88
CA LEU A 385 5.48 -6.47 13.55
C LEU A 385 4.40 -5.67 14.28
N THR A 386 3.26 -5.48 13.63
CA THR A 386 2.08 -4.83 14.21
C THR A 386 0.87 -5.74 14.01
N THR A 387 0.18 -6.11 15.08
CA THR A 387 -1.12 -6.81 14.99
C THR A 387 -2.20 -5.87 14.42
N PHE A 388 -3.25 -6.38 13.81
CA PHE A 388 -4.37 -5.56 13.30
C PHE A 388 -5.59 -5.63 14.23
N PRO A 389 -6.43 -4.57 14.33
CA PRO A 389 -7.63 -4.61 15.17
C PRO A 389 -8.62 -5.70 14.74
N THR A 390 -9.36 -6.25 15.70
CA THR A 390 -10.33 -7.31 15.48
C THR A 390 -11.63 -6.97 16.21
N PRO A 391 -12.45 -6.04 15.69
CA PRO A 391 -13.78 -5.83 16.26
C PRO A 391 -14.59 -7.14 16.17
N PRO A 392 -15.57 -7.38 17.06
CA PRO A 392 -16.22 -8.69 17.23
C PRO A 392 -16.74 -9.35 15.95
N ASP A 393 -17.28 -8.56 15.02
CA ASP A 393 -17.88 -9.08 13.79
C ASP A 393 -16.86 -9.27 12.65
N TYR A 394 -15.60 -8.89 12.86
CA TYR A 394 -14.55 -8.99 11.84
C TYR A 394 -13.89 -10.36 11.88
N PHE A 395 -14.47 -11.31 11.13
CA PHE A 395 -14.02 -12.70 11.03
C PHE A 395 -13.80 -13.33 12.43
N PRO A 396 -14.85 -13.45 13.26
CA PRO A 396 -14.76 -13.76 14.70
C PRO A 396 -13.92 -14.99 15.02
N ASP A 397 -13.98 -16.03 14.20
CA ASP A 397 -13.25 -17.29 14.43
C ASP A 397 -11.85 -17.33 13.78
N LYS A 398 -11.51 -16.38 12.91
CA LYS A 398 -10.23 -16.36 12.18
C LYS A 398 -9.29 -15.24 12.61
N ALA A 399 -9.80 -14.06 12.94
CA ALA A 399 -8.95 -12.88 13.15
C ALA A 399 -8.09 -12.98 14.41
N GLY A 400 -8.60 -13.62 15.48
CA GLY A 400 -7.83 -13.93 16.68
C GLY A 400 -6.59 -14.77 16.38
N PRO A 401 -6.75 -15.98 15.81
CA PRO A 401 -5.61 -16.84 15.42
C PRO A 401 -4.56 -16.17 14.53
N PHE A 402 -4.96 -15.27 13.62
CA PHE A 402 -4.02 -14.52 12.78
C PHE A 402 -3.13 -13.57 13.60
N ASN A 403 -3.72 -12.83 14.54
CA ASN A 403 -2.93 -11.98 15.43
C ASN A 403 -2.07 -12.79 16.41
N ASP A 404 -2.54 -13.94 16.87
CA ASP A 404 -1.74 -14.83 17.72
C ASP A 404 -0.51 -15.37 16.97
N LEU A 405 -0.65 -15.66 15.68
CA LEU A 405 0.47 -15.99 14.81
C LEU A 405 1.47 -14.82 14.66
N ILE A 406 1.00 -13.58 14.50
CA ILE A 406 1.89 -12.41 14.44
C ILE A 406 2.69 -12.29 15.75
N ARG A 407 2.04 -12.48 16.90
CA ARG A 407 2.70 -12.52 18.22
C ARG A 407 3.71 -13.65 18.33
N GLU A 408 3.33 -14.85 17.87
CA GLU A 408 4.18 -16.04 17.86
C GLU A 408 5.45 -15.81 17.04
N ILE A 409 5.34 -15.26 15.83
CA ILE A 409 6.49 -14.95 14.97
C ILE A 409 7.39 -13.91 15.66
N ALA A 410 6.82 -12.83 16.19
CA ALA A 410 7.62 -11.81 16.88
C ALA A 410 8.40 -12.38 18.07
N ALA A 411 7.75 -13.22 18.88
CA ALA A 411 8.38 -13.89 20.02
C ALA A 411 9.46 -14.89 19.58
N ARG A 412 9.15 -15.74 18.58
CA ARG A 412 10.06 -16.77 18.05
C ARG A 412 11.32 -16.17 17.44
N GLU A 413 11.17 -15.11 16.64
CA GLU A 413 12.29 -14.41 16.00
C GLU A 413 12.94 -13.37 16.94
N GLN A 414 12.39 -13.16 18.14
CA GLN A 414 12.83 -12.18 19.11
C GLN A 414 12.92 -10.77 18.51
N ILE A 415 11.92 -10.35 17.77
CA ILE A 415 11.84 -9.04 17.11
C ILE A 415 10.76 -8.16 17.75
N PRO A 416 10.82 -6.82 17.63
CA PRO A 416 9.82 -5.94 18.21
C PRO A 416 8.40 -6.19 17.70
N LEU A 417 7.43 -6.06 18.61
CA LEU A 417 6.00 -6.16 18.35
C LEU A 417 5.28 -4.90 18.85
N ILE A 418 4.36 -4.39 18.04
CA ILE A 418 3.33 -3.44 18.43
C ILE A 418 2.00 -4.20 18.48
N ASP A 419 1.52 -4.51 19.69
CA ASP A 419 0.22 -5.15 19.88
C ASP A 419 -0.92 -4.12 19.80
N LEU A 420 -1.11 -3.56 18.60
CA LEU A 420 -2.19 -2.61 18.33
C LEU A 420 -3.57 -3.21 18.59
N ARG A 421 -3.77 -4.52 18.35
CA ARG A 421 -5.06 -5.19 18.59
C ARG A 421 -5.44 -5.08 20.06
N ALA A 422 -4.53 -5.40 20.98
CA ALA A 422 -4.81 -5.30 22.41
C ALA A 422 -4.92 -3.83 22.85
N ALA A 423 -4.08 -2.95 22.29
CA ALA A 423 -4.07 -1.54 22.65
C ALA A 423 -5.33 -0.79 22.19
N SER A 424 -5.96 -1.20 21.08
CA SER A 424 -7.12 -0.52 20.51
C SER A 424 -8.47 -0.99 21.06
N ASP A 425 -8.50 -2.08 21.83
CA ASP A 425 -9.72 -2.59 22.49
C ASP A 425 -10.55 -1.56 23.26
N PRO A 426 -9.95 -0.69 24.11
CA PRO A 426 -10.71 0.28 24.88
C PRO A 426 -11.18 1.48 24.05
N LEU A 427 -10.73 1.61 22.80
CA LEU A 427 -11.14 2.71 21.93
C LEU A 427 -12.60 2.54 21.46
N PRO A 428 -13.28 3.64 21.11
CA PRO A 428 -14.55 3.57 20.40
C PRO A 428 -14.44 2.64 19.18
N HIS A 429 -15.39 1.72 19.06
CA HIS A 429 -15.42 0.71 18.00
C HIS A 429 -14.07 -0.02 17.82
N TYR A 430 -13.36 -0.34 18.91
CA TYR A 430 -12.08 -1.07 18.87
C TYR A 430 -10.98 -0.35 18.05
N GLY A 431 -11.14 0.95 17.82
CA GLY A 431 -10.22 1.77 17.03
C GLY A 431 -10.41 1.66 15.52
N VAL A 432 -11.51 1.07 15.03
CA VAL A 432 -11.84 1.02 13.59
C VAL A 432 -12.95 2.00 13.22
N GLY A 433 -12.98 2.39 11.94
CA GLY A 433 -14.00 3.24 11.36
C GLY A 433 -15.30 2.49 11.06
N THR A 434 -16.22 3.17 10.37
CA THR A 434 -17.56 2.64 10.05
C THR A 434 -17.57 1.44 9.10
N ASP A 435 -16.46 1.19 8.40
CA ASP A 435 -16.29 0.03 7.53
C ASP A 435 -15.82 -1.24 8.28
N ASN A 436 -15.68 -1.15 9.61
CA ASN A 436 -15.20 -2.21 10.50
C ASN A 436 -13.82 -2.78 10.13
N TYR A 437 -13.03 -2.05 9.34
CA TYR A 437 -11.82 -2.56 8.72
C TYR A 437 -10.65 -1.56 8.81
N HIS A 438 -10.82 -0.33 8.33
CA HIS A 438 -9.78 0.69 8.44
C HIS A 438 -9.75 1.31 9.83
N LEU A 439 -8.59 1.82 10.25
CA LEU A 439 -8.48 2.50 11.54
C LEU A 439 -9.32 3.77 11.56
N SER A 440 -9.99 4.04 12.67
CA SER A 440 -10.66 5.32 12.88
C SER A 440 -9.60 6.44 12.93
N HIS A 441 -9.91 7.58 12.31
CA HIS A 441 -9.02 8.73 12.26
C HIS A 441 -9.81 10.04 12.21
N ARG A 442 -9.17 11.14 12.60
CA ARG A 442 -9.76 12.48 12.69
C ARG A 442 -10.31 13.04 11.38
N GLY A 443 -9.88 12.49 10.24
CA GLY A 443 -10.26 12.93 8.90
C GLY A 443 -9.23 13.79 8.19
N ASP A 444 -8.27 14.38 8.91
CA ASP A 444 -7.13 15.11 8.33
C ASP A 444 -5.79 14.39 8.62
N GLY A 445 -4.68 14.94 8.10
CA GLY A 445 -3.34 14.37 8.25
C GLY A 445 -2.59 14.82 9.51
N TYR A 446 -3.24 15.62 10.36
CA TYR A 446 -2.64 16.17 11.57
C TYR A 446 -2.71 15.15 12.71
N ILE A 447 -1.67 15.10 13.53
CA ILE A 447 -1.55 14.13 14.62
C ILE A 447 -1.56 14.86 15.97
N ASP A 448 -2.66 14.79 16.72
CA ASP A 448 -2.69 15.27 18.10
C ASP A 448 -2.45 14.10 19.07
N LEU A 449 -1.42 14.18 19.89
CA LEU A 449 -1.11 13.19 20.94
C LEU A 449 -1.45 13.73 22.33
N ASN A 450 -2.40 14.66 22.42
CA ASN A 450 -2.91 15.24 23.66
C ASN A 450 -4.33 14.75 23.97
N GLY A 451 -4.54 13.43 23.91
CA GLY A 451 -5.79 12.76 24.26
C GLY A 451 -6.48 12.07 23.08
N GLU A 452 -6.21 12.48 21.83
CA GLU A 452 -6.78 11.86 20.63
C GLU A 452 -6.27 10.44 20.38
N GLU A 453 -5.12 10.05 20.95
CA GLU A 453 -4.63 8.67 20.96
C GLU A 453 -5.58 7.70 21.70
N ASN A 454 -6.47 8.23 22.55
CA ASN A 454 -7.52 7.47 23.23
C ASN A 454 -8.88 7.54 22.51
N GLN A 455 -8.92 8.15 21.33
CA GLN A 455 -10.15 8.33 20.53
C GLN A 455 -10.06 7.66 19.16
N TRP A 456 -8.90 7.75 18.51
CA TRP A 456 -8.70 7.34 17.13
C TRP A 456 -7.65 6.23 17.01
N GLY A 457 -8.00 5.14 16.34
CA GLY A 457 -7.09 4.00 16.18
C GLY A 457 -5.82 4.33 15.39
N LEU A 458 -5.91 5.23 14.40
CA LEU A 458 -4.75 5.67 13.64
C LEU A 458 -3.80 6.54 14.49
N THR A 459 -4.35 7.41 15.34
CA THR A 459 -3.56 8.23 16.27
C THR A 459 -2.87 7.36 17.31
N LEU A 460 -3.56 6.36 17.86
CA LEU A 460 -2.95 5.35 18.73
C LEU A 460 -1.81 4.59 18.03
N ARG A 461 -2.03 4.13 16.79
CA ARG A 461 -1.00 3.43 16.00
C ARG A 461 0.22 4.33 15.76
N ASN A 462 0.02 5.61 15.49
CA ASN A 462 1.10 6.59 15.33
C ASN A 462 1.93 6.71 16.62
N LEU A 463 1.29 6.85 17.78
CA LEU A 463 1.96 6.93 19.08
C LEU A 463 2.79 5.68 19.39
N LEU A 464 2.15 4.50 19.28
CA LEU A 464 2.81 3.22 19.55
C LEU A 464 4.04 3.02 18.66
N THR A 465 3.92 3.38 17.38
CA THR A 465 5.02 3.31 16.43
C THR A 465 6.17 4.23 16.84
N LEU A 466 5.90 5.48 17.25
CA LEU A 466 6.95 6.39 17.71
C LEU A 466 7.63 5.89 19.00
N HIS A 467 6.89 5.29 19.94
CA HIS A 467 7.51 4.68 21.12
C HIS A 467 8.46 3.53 20.75
N THR A 468 8.06 2.66 19.82
CA THR A 468 8.92 1.57 19.36
C THR A 468 10.16 2.08 18.63
N LEU A 469 10.00 3.07 17.75
CA LEU A 469 11.12 3.72 17.06
C LEU A 469 12.07 4.43 18.04
N ASP A 470 11.55 5.05 19.10
CA ASP A 470 12.36 5.71 20.12
C ASP A 470 13.18 4.72 20.95
N ALA A 471 12.56 3.61 21.35
CA ALA A 471 13.27 2.53 22.05
C ALA A 471 14.38 1.94 21.16
N LEU A 472 14.09 1.66 19.89
CA LEU A 472 15.11 1.20 18.94
C LEU A 472 16.23 2.22 18.76
N ARG A 473 15.90 3.51 18.58
CA ARG A 473 16.88 4.59 18.44
C ARG A 473 17.84 4.59 19.61
N ARG A 474 17.32 4.73 20.84
CA ARG A 474 18.13 4.88 22.07
C ARG A 474 18.95 3.64 22.39
N ASP A 475 18.38 2.46 22.16
CA ASP A 475 19.00 1.23 22.62
C ASP A 475 19.79 0.49 21.55
N VAL A 476 19.51 0.67 20.26
CA VAL A 476 20.15 -0.09 19.18
C VAL A 476 20.84 0.81 18.16
N LEU A 477 20.14 1.82 17.63
CA LEU A 477 20.55 2.47 16.39
C LEU A 477 21.64 3.54 16.59
N THR A 478 21.73 4.11 17.79
CA THR A 478 22.70 5.18 18.12
C THR A 478 23.82 4.73 19.05
N ARG A 479 24.04 3.42 19.20
CA ARG A 479 25.04 2.85 20.11
C ARG A 479 26.23 2.25 19.38
#